data_AF-A0A4Q3V6J5-F1
#
_entry.id   AF-A0A4Q3V6J5-F1
#
_cell.length_a   1.000
_cell.length_b   1.000
_cell.length_c   1.000
_cell.angle_alpha   90.00
_cell.angle_beta   90.00
_cell.angle_gamma   90.00
#
_symmetry.space_group_name_H-M   'P 1'
#
loop_
_entity.id
_entity.type
_entity.pdbx_description
1 polymer ?
#
loop_
_entity_poly.entity_id
_entity_poly.type
_entity_poly.pdbx_seq_one_letter_code
_entity_poly.pdbx_strand_id
1 'polypeptide(L)'
;MSSVATSIWKPRAEGAKASLDTVMAMRAKDVPGGYTDRDAMLYALSVGLGRTASEKEMPFVVEHEGLRTVPTLATVVGGTGLTQRAGFDFTKVVHAEQELLFHSPLPASAELLSDAEISRVVDKGDGKGAYVTTRTTVRDAISG
;
A
#
# COMPACT_ATOMS: atom_id res chain seq x y z
N MET A 1 5.61 0.23 -10.19
CA MET A 1 4.22 -0.13 -9.85
C MET A 1 3.53 1.09 -9.27
N SER A 2 2.25 1.30 -9.55
CA SER A 2 1.44 2.31 -8.85
C SER A 2 0.37 1.63 -7.99
N SER A 3 0.16 2.12 -6.78
CA SER A 3 -0.90 1.69 -5.86
C SER A 3 -1.75 2.88 -5.45
N VAL A 4 -3.06 2.70 -5.42
CA VAL A 4 -4.00 3.69 -4.92
C VAL A 4 -4.80 3.07 -3.79
N ALA A 5 -4.84 3.75 -2.64
CA ALA A 5 -5.59 3.32 -1.46
C ALA A 5 -6.52 4.47 -1.02
N THR A 6 -7.81 4.19 -0.89
CA THR A 6 -8.78 5.20 -0.42
C THR A 6 -9.33 4.82 0.94
N SER A 7 -9.40 5.81 1.84
CA SER A 7 -9.88 5.65 3.21
C SER A 7 -11.11 6.53 3.47
N ILE A 8 -12.09 6.02 4.24
CA ILE A 8 -13.24 6.79 4.74
C ILE A 8 -12.91 7.31 6.14
N TRP A 9 -13.07 8.60 6.37
CA TRP A 9 -12.82 9.27 7.66
C TRP A 9 -14.11 9.88 8.23
N LYS A 10 -14.31 9.95 9.57
CA LYS A 10 -15.34 10.79 10.22
C LYS A 10 -14.73 11.71 11.31
N PRO A 11 -15.02 13.03 11.33
CA PRO A 11 -14.50 13.92 12.38
C PRO A 11 -15.11 13.66 13.76
N ARG A 12 -14.35 14.00 14.82
CA ARG A 12 -14.90 14.35 16.13
C ARG A 12 -15.29 15.84 16.15
N ALA A 13 -16.28 16.19 16.96
CA ALA A 13 -16.47 17.56 17.42
C ALA A 13 -15.23 17.98 18.23
N GLU A 14 -14.58 19.06 17.78
CA GLU A 14 -13.53 19.87 18.40
C GLU A 14 -12.22 19.18 18.84
N GLY A 15 -11.09 19.70 18.32
CA GLY A 15 -9.73 19.31 18.71
C GLY A 15 -8.85 18.92 17.52
N ALA A 16 -8.06 19.89 17.03
CA ALA A 16 -6.98 19.74 16.03
C ALA A 16 -7.32 18.90 14.78
N LYS A 17 -8.16 19.44 13.90
CA LYS A 17 -8.32 18.93 12.53
C LYS A 17 -7.20 19.47 11.66
N ALA A 18 -6.37 18.61 11.07
CA ALA A 18 -5.71 19.01 9.83
C ALA A 18 -6.83 19.40 8.86
N SER A 19 -6.79 20.61 8.30
CA SER A 19 -7.76 20.99 7.27
C SER A 19 -7.61 20.03 6.08
N LEU A 20 -8.69 19.79 5.35
CA LEU A 20 -8.62 18.95 4.15
C LEU A 20 -7.61 19.51 3.14
N ASP A 21 -7.39 20.82 3.12
CA ASP A 21 -6.35 21.47 2.32
C ASP A 21 -4.94 21.07 2.76
N THR A 22 -4.67 21.04 4.08
CA THR A 22 -3.39 20.56 4.62
C THR A 22 -3.15 19.10 4.24
N VAL A 23 -4.19 18.27 4.33
CA VAL A 23 -4.13 16.85 3.93
C VAL A 23 -3.84 16.73 2.43
N MET A 24 -4.52 17.49 1.58
CA MET A 24 -4.29 17.50 0.13
C MET A 24 -2.87 17.92 -0.27
N ALA A 25 -2.20 18.74 0.53
CA ALA A 25 -0.82 19.16 0.29
C ALA A 25 0.23 18.10 0.70
N MET A 26 -0.17 17.03 1.40
CA MET A 26 0.79 16.04 1.92
C MET A 26 1.46 15.24 0.81
N ARG A 27 2.79 15.10 0.91
CA ARG A 27 3.63 14.33 0.00
C ARG A 27 4.69 13.56 0.80
N ALA A 28 5.14 12.43 0.24
CA ALA A 28 6.34 11.72 0.64
C ALA A 28 7.13 11.39 -0.61
N LYS A 29 8.46 11.48 -0.54
CA LYS A 29 9.35 11.26 -1.67
C LYS A 29 10.50 10.35 -1.25
N ASP A 30 10.89 9.45 -2.14
CA ASP A 30 12.03 8.56 -2.03
C ASP A 30 12.03 7.79 -0.70
N VAL A 31 10.85 7.36 -0.24
CA VAL A 31 10.76 6.59 1.01
C VAL A 31 11.33 5.20 0.75
N PRO A 32 12.40 4.80 1.45
CA PRO A 32 13.01 3.50 1.24
C PRO A 32 12.14 2.39 1.80
N GLY A 33 12.15 1.27 1.09
CA GLY A 33 11.54 0.03 1.50
C GLY A 33 12.21 -1.14 0.78
N GLY A 34 11.66 -2.33 0.96
CA GLY A 34 12.18 -3.52 0.31
C GLY A 34 11.59 -4.77 0.92
N TYR A 35 11.88 -5.89 0.28
CA TYR A 35 11.47 -7.21 0.73
C TYR A 35 12.44 -8.25 0.20
N THR A 36 12.57 -9.35 0.94
CA THR A 36 13.34 -10.51 0.50
C THR A 36 12.43 -11.64 0.01
N ASP A 37 13.03 -12.69 -0.52
CA ASP A 37 12.38 -13.96 -0.84
C ASP A 37 11.52 -14.51 0.32
N ARG A 38 12.03 -14.41 1.54
CA ARG A 38 11.33 -14.80 2.77
C ARG A 38 10.02 -14.04 2.93
N ASP A 39 10.00 -12.74 2.69
CA ASP A 39 8.79 -11.92 2.81
C ASP A 39 7.79 -12.26 1.71
N ALA A 40 8.27 -12.51 0.48
CA ALA A 40 7.45 -12.94 -0.64
C ALA A 40 6.76 -14.29 -0.36
N MET A 41 7.52 -15.28 0.12
CA MET A 41 6.99 -16.59 0.51
C MET A 41 6.03 -16.49 1.70
N LEU A 42 6.40 -15.72 2.74
CA LEU A 42 5.54 -15.52 3.92
C LEU A 42 4.22 -14.86 3.54
N TYR A 43 4.24 -13.88 2.63
CA TYR A 43 3.03 -13.28 2.09
C TYR A 43 2.17 -14.29 1.33
N ALA A 44 2.78 -15.10 0.45
CA ALA A 44 2.08 -16.14 -0.30
C ALA A 44 1.35 -17.13 0.62
N LEU A 45 2.03 -17.61 1.67
CA LEU A 45 1.44 -18.45 2.71
C LEU A 45 0.29 -17.75 3.44
N SER A 46 0.47 -16.47 3.78
CA SER A 46 -0.51 -15.68 4.53
C SER A 46 -1.81 -15.45 3.75
N VAL A 47 -1.75 -15.38 2.42
CA VAL A 47 -2.93 -15.26 1.55
C VAL A 47 -3.48 -16.61 1.08
N GLY A 48 -2.93 -17.72 1.59
CA GLY A 48 -3.51 -19.05 1.50
C GLY A 48 -2.89 -20.00 0.47
N LEU A 49 -1.77 -19.65 -0.16
CA LEU A 49 -1.02 -20.58 -1.01
C LEU A 49 -0.24 -21.59 -0.16
N GLY A 50 0.09 -22.75 -0.73
CA GLY A 50 0.89 -23.79 -0.07
C GLY A 50 0.08 -24.68 0.88
N ARG A 51 -1.25 -24.54 0.91
CA ARG A 51 -2.14 -25.42 1.69
C ARG A 51 -2.24 -26.82 1.10
N THR A 52 -1.94 -26.96 -0.18
CA THR A 52 -1.89 -28.23 -0.90
C THR A 52 -0.51 -28.38 -1.54
N ALA A 53 -0.05 -29.61 -1.75
CA ALA A 53 1.20 -29.87 -2.46
C ALA A 53 1.09 -29.66 -3.98
N SER A 54 0.36 -28.62 -4.41
CA SER A 54 0.10 -28.32 -5.82
C SER A 54 1.36 -27.76 -6.48
N GLU A 55 1.79 -28.36 -7.59
CA GLU A 55 2.91 -27.87 -8.40
C GLU A 55 2.70 -26.42 -8.91
N LYS A 56 1.45 -25.94 -8.94
CA LYS A 56 1.13 -24.56 -9.33
C LYS A 56 1.44 -23.54 -8.24
N GLU A 57 1.48 -23.96 -6.98
CA GLU A 57 1.71 -23.10 -5.81
C GLU A 57 3.16 -23.15 -5.33
N MET A 58 3.89 -24.24 -5.59
CA MET A 58 5.30 -24.38 -5.21
C MET A 58 6.17 -23.21 -5.66
N PRO A 59 5.99 -22.64 -6.88
CA PRO A 59 6.73 -21.46 -7.29
C PRO A 59 6.55 -20.21 -6.44
N PHE A 60 5.67 -20.18 -5.44
CA PHE A 60 5.45 -19.02 -4.57
C PHE A 60 5.86 -19.26 -3.11
N VAL A 61 6.08 -20.52 -2.69
CA VAL A 61 6.22 -20.89 -1.28
C VAL A 61 7.50 -21.67 -0.95
N VAL A 62 8.26 -22.06 -1.97
CA VAL A 62 9.55 -22.76 -1.81
C VAL A 62 10.67 -21.91 -2.37
N GLU A 63 11.80 -21.85 -1.65
CA GLU A 63 13.02 -21.21 -2.12
C GLU A 63 13.64 -22.02 -3.28
N HIS A 64 13.66 -21.44 -4.49
CA HIS A 64 14.32 -22.04 -5.65
C HIS A 64 14.60 -20.99 -6.75
N GLU A 65 15.41 -21.38 -7.74
CA GLU A 65 15.56 -20.61 -8.97
C GLU A 65 14.21 -20.56 -9.71
N GLY A 66 13.61 -19.37 -9.77
CA GLY A 66 12.28 -19.15 -10.36
C GLY A 66 11.15 -18.91 -9.36
N LEU A 67 11.47 -18.60 -8.08
CA LEU A 67 10.52 -18.08 -7.11
C LEU A 67 9.74 -16.89 -7.70
N ARG A 68 8.41 -16.94 -7.56
CA ARG A 68 7.45 -15.95 -8.04
C ARG A 68 6.82 -15.23 -6.86
N THR A 69 6.59 -13.95 -7.04
CA THR A 69 5.95 -13.11 -6.03
C THR A 69 4.47 -12.94 -6.35
N VAL A 70 3.61 -13.15 -5.36
CA VAL A 70 2.18 -12.87 -5.50
C VAL A 70 2.02 -11.35 -5.71
N PRO A 71 1.42 -10.88 -6.82
CA PRO A 71 1.42 -9.46 -7.16
C PRO A 71 0.89 -8.56 -6.05
N THR A 72 -0.10 -9.02 -5.28
CA THR A 72 -0.71 -8.24 -4.21
C THR A 72 0.21 -7.97 -3.01
N LEU A 73 1.42 -8.57 -2.92
CA LEU A 73 2.46 -8.18 -1.95
C LEU A 73 2.75 -6.67 -2.02
N ALA A 74 2.63 -6.11 -3.24
CA ALA A 74 2.57 -4.69 -3.54
C ALA A 74 1.88 -3.80 -2.49
N THR A 75 0.73 -4.25 -1.96
CA THR A 75 -0.07 -3.46 -1.02
C THR A 75 0.59 -3.31 0.34
N VAL A 76 1.50 -4.23 0.68
CA VAL A 76 2.23 -4.25 1.94
C VAL A 76 3.53 -3.45 1.81
N VAL A 77 4.31 -3.72 0.76
CA VAL A 77 5.67 -3.20 0.62
C VAL A 77 5.74 -1.81 0.01
N GLY A 78 4.67 -1.36 -0.67
CA GLY A 78 4.60 -0.03 -1.29
C GLY A 78 4.18 1.10 -0.35
N GLY A 79 3.95 0.83 0.94
CA GLY A 79 3.47 1.85 1.88
C GLY A 79 4.54 2.86 2.30
N THR A 80 4.23 4.16 2.30
CA THR A 80 5.14 5.24 2.72
C THR A 80 4.86 5.80 4.12
N GLY A 81 3.79 5.32 4.77
CA GLY A 81 3.29 5.88 6.03
C GLY A 81 2.63 7.26 5.89
N LEU A 82 2.43 7.79 4.66
CA LEU A 82 1.92 9.15 4.45
C LEU A 82 0.54 9.35 5.10
N THR A 83 -0.38 8.42 4.91
CA THR A 83 -1.74 8.48 5.45
C THR A 83 -1.73 8.47 6.99
N GLN A 84 -0.82 7.71 7.61
CA GLN A 84 -0.67 7.63 9.07
C GLN A 84 -0.22 8.96 9.68
N ARG A 85 0.51 9.79 8.92
CA ARG A 85 0.94 11.12 9.34
C ARG A 85 -0.13 12.20 9.16
N ALA A 86 -1.28 11.89 8.58
CA ALA A 86 -2.33 12.87 8.27
C ALA A 86 -3.17 13.31 9.47
N GLY A 87 -2.93 12.73 10.66
CA GLY A 87 -3.65 13.09 11.89
C GLY A 87 -5.08 12.57 11.96
N PHE A 88 -5.41 11.51 11.21
CA PHE A 88 -6.72 10.88 11.27
C PHE A 88 -6.91 10.09 12.57
N ASP A 89 -8.15 10.09 13.08
CA ASP A 89 -8.58 9.14 14.10
C ASP A 89 -8.79 7.77 13.42
N PHE A 90 -7.78 6.91 13.48
CA PHE A 90 -7.78 5.59 12.84
C PHE A 90 -8.83 4.63 13.40
N THR A 91 -9.45 4.93 14.56
CA THR A 91 -10.61 4.15 15.05
C THR A 91 -11.88 4.38 14.21
N LYS A 92 -11.89 5.44 13.40
CA LYS A 92 -12.99 5.83 12.51
C LYS A 92 -12.60 5.75 11.04
N VAL A 93 -11.49 5.11 10.73
CA VAL A 93 -10.99 4.94 9.37
C VAL A 93 -11.31 3.55 8.87
N VAL A 94 -11.90 3.48 7.66
CA VAL A 94 -12.09 2.23 6.93
C VAL A 94 -11.36 2.31 5.60
N HIS A 95 -10.61 1.25 5.27
CA HIS A 95 -10.01 1.10 3.96
C HIS A 95 -11.10 0.72 2.94
N ALA A 96 -11.38 1.61 1.99
CA ALA A 96 -12.58 1.55 1.15
C ALA A 96 -12.32 0.90 -0.22
N GLU A 97 -11.23 1.27 -0.88
CA GLU A 97 -10.85 0.74 -2.19
C GLU A 97 -9.33 0.67 -2.31
N GLN A 98 -8.88 -0.25 -3.16
CA GLN A 98 -7.48 -0.49 -3.47
C GLN A 98 -7.35 -0.75 -4.97
N GLU A 99 -6.44 -0.04 -5.63
CA GLU A 99 -6.05 -0.26 -7.02
C GLU A 99 -4.56 -0.54 -7.11
N LEU A 100 -4.17 -1.45 -8.01
CA LEU A 100 -2.78 -1.79 -8.31
C LEU A 100 -2.57 -1.79 -9.83
N LEU A 101 -1.54 -1.07 -10.26
CA LEU A 101 -1.06 -1.05 -11.64
C LEU A 101 0.39 -1.53 -11.69
N PHE A 102 0.62 -2.63 -12.39
CA PHE A 102 1.93 -3.24 -12.57
C PHE A 102 2.50 -2.92 -13.94
N HIS A 103 3.73 -2.41 -13.98
CA HIS A 103 4.49 -2.21 -15.21
C HIS A 103 5.40 -3.40 -15.54
N SER A 104 5.71 -4.20 -14.53
CA SER A 104 6.52 -5.42 -14.58
C SER A 104 6.09 -6.36 -13.45
N PRO A 105 6.35 -7.68 -13.56
CA PRO A 105 6.20 -8.60 -12.44
C PRO A 105 7.09 -8.19 -11.25
N LEU A 106 6.62 -8.44 -10.03
CA LEU A 106 7.44 -8.26 -8.84
C LEU A 106 8.53 -9.36 -8.81
N PRO A 107 9.82 -9.00 -8.64
CA PRO A 107 10.88 -9.98 -8.43
C PRO A 107 10.72 -10.71 -7.09
N ALA A 108 11.52 -11.74 -6.86
CA ALA A 108 11.52 -12.47 -5.59
C ALA A 108 12.02 -11.62 -4.40
N SER A 109 12.86 -10.63 -4.68
CA SER A 109 13.35 -9.63 -3.73
C SER A 109 13.61 -8.32 -4.46
N ALA A 110 13.46 -7.19 -3.76
CA ALA A 110 13.80 -5.88 -4.30
C ALA A 110 14.08 -4.87 -3.19
N GLU A 111 14.95 -3.92 -3.51
CA GLU A 111 15.03 -2.64 -2.82
C GLU A 111 14.13 -1.64 -3.53
N LEU A 112 13.33 -0.88 -2.79
CA LEU A 112 12.27 -0.06 -3.35
C LEU A 112 12.40 1.40 -2.91
N LEU A 113 12.02 2.31 -3.82
CA LEU A 113 11.76 3.71 -3.51
C LEU A 113 10.30 4.04 -3.82
N SER A 114 9.63 4.63 -2.83
CA SER A 114 8.20 4.94 -2.91
C SER A 114 7.93 6.43 -2.76
N ASP A 115 7.21 6.98 -3.74
CA ASP A 115 6.69 8.34 -3.74
C ASP A 115 5.20 8.30 -3.50
N ALA A 116 4.69 9.07 -2.54
CA ALA A 116 3.26 9.09 -2.24
C ALA A 116 2.69 10.50 -2.17
N GLU A 117 1.42 10.60 -2.54
CA GLU A 117 0.64 11.83 -2.44
C GLU A 117 -0.81 11.57 -2.06
N ILE A 118 -1.43 12.55 -1.40
CA ILE A 118 -2.90 12.61 -1.36
C ILE A 118 -3.38 13.16 -2.69
N SER A 119 -3.94 12.27 -3.51
CA SER A 119 -4.35 12.57 -4.89
C SER A 119 -5.78 13.06 -5.00
N ARG A 120 -6.63 12.73 -4.01
CA ARG A 120 -8.04 13.12 -4.00
C ARG A 120 -8.58 13.16 -2.57
N VAL A 121 -9.40 14.17 -2.28
CA VAL A 121 -10.24 14.25 -1.09
C VAL A 121 -11.67 14.55 -1.54
N VAL A 122 -12.64 13.80 -1.03
CA VAL A 122 -14.08 14.03 -1.28
C VAL A 122 -14.79 14.12 0.06
N ASP A 123 -15.16 15.34 0.45
CA ASP A 123 -15.99 15.56 1.63
C ASP A 123 -17.44 15.10 1.34
N LYS A 124 -17.99 14.30 2.25
CA LYS A 124 -19.37 13.77 2.15
C LYS A 124 -20.37 14.70 2.83
N GLY A 125 -19.92 15.80 3.42
CA GLY A 125 -20.71 16.77 4.17
C GLY A 125 -20.77 16.46 5.66
N ASP A 126 -21.43 17.36 6.39
CA ASP A 126 -21.42 17.38 7.85
C ASP A 126 -21.78 16.04 8.50
N GLY A 127 -20.89 15.58 9.39
CA GLY A 127 -21.04 14.32 10.13
C GLY A 127 -20.90 13.03 9.30
N LYS A 128 -20.79 13.14 7.97
CA LYS A 128 -20.72 11.98 7.07
C LYS A 128 -19.29 11.55 6.74
N GLY A 129 -18.32 12.45 6.93
CA GLY A 129 -16.92 12.14 6.76
C GLY A 129 -16.36 12.48 5.39
N ALA A 130 -15.18 11.95 5.05
CA ALA A 130 -14.53 12.19 3.76
C ALA A 130 -13.90 10.91 3.19
N TYR A 131 -13.79 10.83 1.87
CA TYR A 131 -12.89 9.90 1.19
C TYR A 131 -11.54 10.58 0.99
N VAL A 132 -10.45 9.90 1.35
CA VAL A 132 -9.08 10.37 1.13
C VAL A 132 -8.33 9.31 0.35
N THR A 133 -7.88 9.65 -0.85
CA THR A 133 -7.19 8.75 -1.77
C THR A 133 -5.70 9.06 -1.78
N THR A 134 -4.90 8.09 -1.35
CA THR A 134 -3.44 8.14 -1.43
C THR A 134 -2.99 7.40 -2.68
N ARG A 135 -2.18 8.05 -3.52
CA ARG A 135 -1.50 7.42 -4.65
C ARG A 135 -0.04 7.24 -4.29
N THR A 136 0.48 6.04 -4.53
CA THR A 136 1.88 5.70 -4.33
C THR A 136 2.47 5.14 -5.61
N THR A 137 3.58 5.72 -6.07
CA THR A 137 4.39 5.17 -7.16
C THR A 137 5.64 4.54 -6.56
N VAL A 138 5.87 3.28 -6.90
CA VAL A 138 6.97 2.46 -6.39
C VAL A 138 7.86 2.07 -7.56
N ARG A 139 9.17 2.22 -7.37
CA ARG A 139 10.19 1.78 -8.32
C ARG A 139 11.27 0.97 -7.63
N ASP A 140 11.97 0.17 -8.42
CA ASP A 140 13.18 -0.51 -7.98
C ASP A 140 14.28 0.53 -7.75
N ALA A 141 14.99 0.43 -6.63
CA ALA A 141 16.02 1.39 -6.26
C ALA A 141 17.27 1.31 -7.16
N ILE A 142 17.49 0.17 -7.82
CA ILE A 142 18.67 -0.12 -8.63
C ILE A 142 18.38 0.11 -10.12
N SER A 143 17.27 -0.43 -10.63
CA SER A 143 16.96 -0.39 -12.07
C SER A 143 16.15 0.81 -12.51
N GLY A 144 15.50 1.53 -11.58
CA GLY A 144 14.67 2.71 -11.87
C GLY A 144 13.23 2.40 -12.27
#